data_AF-A0A534IYU2-F1
#
_entry.id   AF-A0A534IYU2-F1
#
_cell.length_a   1.000
_cell.length_b   1.000
_cell.length_c   1.000
_cell.angle_alpha   90.00
_cell.angle_beta   90.00
_cell.angle_gamma   90.00
#
_symmetry.space_group_name_H-M   'P 1'
#
loop_
_entity.id
_entity.type
_entity.pdbx_description
1 polymer ?
#
loop_
_entity_poly.entity_id
_entity_poly.type
_entity_poly.pdbx_seq_one_letter_code
_entity_poly.pdbx_strand_id
1 'polypeptide(L)'
;MPDDFEVGMRVTQDFWNEHKDFVVAYAKRWGKPILVEMWSEQFFYFIQKYEWNFVDGNDKAAALTTDQIDTENAERFGITFTAEDGKKRHPLILHLSPSGAVERVIYALLEKAAAAMKAGKPPMLPVWLSPTQVRIVPVAEDDLEFARSLLPHFTGIRADLDDSSDSLGKKIRNAEKEWVPYIVVVGKKEAGGGTLNVRVRETKEQTEMTVDALRKRILSETKGRPFRPLAEPVHVSERPIFRG
;
A
#
# COMPACT_ATOMS: atom_id res chain seq x y z
N MET A 1 -8.97 -0.38 16.28
CA MET A 1 -9.28 0.26 14.97
C MET A 1 -7.99 0.86 14.46
N PRO A 2 -7.83 1.17 13.16
CA PRO A 2 -6.66 1.92 12.69
C PRO A 2 -6.66 3.32 13.32
N ASP A 3 -5.50 3.76 13.83
CA ASP A 3 -5.37 5.07 14.49
C ASP A 3 -4.69 6.11 13.57
N ASP A 4 -4.50 5.77 12.29
CA ASP A 4 -3.65 6.48 11.33
C ASP A 4 -4.46 7.21 10.23
N PHE A 5 -5.64 7.70 10.60
CA PHE A 5 -6.47 8.53 9.73
C PHE A 5 -7.30 9.49 10.57
N GLU A 6 -7.78 10.57 9.95
CA GLU A 6 -8.73 11.51 10.54
C GLU A 6 -10.07 11.44 9.83
N VAL A 7 -11.15 11.72 10.55
CA VAL A 7 -12.50 11.65 9.99
C VAL A 7 -13.04 13.04 9.77
N GLY A 8 -13.45 13.30 8.54
CA GLY A 8 -14.18 14.50 8.15
C GLY A 8 -15.61 14.15 7.76
N MET A 9 -16.55 15.06 7.99
CA MET A 9 -17.87 15.01 7.40
C MET A 9 -18.30 16.40 6.96
N ARG A 10 -18.69 16.53 5.69
CA ARG A 10 -19.36 17.73 5.17
C ARG A 10 -20.84 17.47 5.10
N VAL A 11 -21.64 18.39 5.60
CA VAL A 11 -23.11 18.30 5.58
C VAL A 11 -23.73 19.65 5.26
N THR A 12 -24.90 19.66 4.65
CA THR A 12 -25.73 20.87 4.64
C THR A 12 -26.34 21.10 6.01
N GLN A 13 -26.72 22.34 6.30
CA GLN A 13 -27.38 22.69 7.55
C GLN A 13 -28.71 21.96 7.74
N ASP A 14 -29.49 21.78 6.67
CA ASP A 14 -30.74 21.02 6.69
C ASP A 14 -30.49 19.55 7.04
N PHE A 15 -29.49 18.92 6.40
CA PHE A 15 -29.09 17.55 6.73
C PHE A 15 -28.68 17.43 8.20
N TRP A 16 -27.91 18.38 8.72
CA TRP A 16 -27.54 18.38 10.13
C TRP A 16 -28.77 18.50 11.05
N ASN A 17 -29.68 19.42 10.76
CA ASN A 17 -30.87 19.65 11.58
C ASN A 17 -31.78 18.42 11.62
N GLU A 18 -31.96 17.73 10.50
CA GLU A 18 -32.82 16.56 10.38
C GLU A 18 -32.14 15.25 10.82
N HIS A 19 -30.82 15.15 10.64
CA HIS A 19 -30.07 13.89 10.76
C HIS A 19 -28.81 13.99 11.63
N LYS A 20 -28.77 14.89 12.62
CA LYS A 20 -27.64 15.04 13.55
C LYS A 20 -27.19 13.72 14.18
N ASP A 21 -28.13 12.86 14.57
CA ASP A 21 -27.82 11.58 15.21
C ASP A 21 -27.06 10.63 14.27
N PHE A 22 -27.27 10.73 12.95
CA PHE A 22 -26.49 10.01 11.96
C PHE A 22 -25.02 10.44 11.99
N VAL A 23 -24.75 11.74 12.04
CA VAL A 23 -23.38 12.28 12.14
C VAL A 23 -22.71 11.86 13.46
N VAL A 24 -23.45 11.94 14.57
CA VAL A 24 -22.97 11.52 15.89
C VAL A 24 -22.69 10.02 15.93
N ALA A 25 -23.46 9.19 15.23
CA ALA A 25 -23.24 7.75 15.16
C ALA A 25 -21.88 7.41 14.53
N TYR A 26 -21.42 8.16 13.52
CA TYR A 26 -20.08 7.99 12.97
C TYR A 26 -18.99 8.31 14.00
N ALA A 27 -19.10 9.43 14.71
CA ALA A 27 -18.13 9.79 15.76
C ALA A 27 -18.05 8.70 16.85
N LYS A 28 -19.21 8.21 17.31
CA LYS A 28 -19.29 7.10 18.27
C LYS A 28 -18.68 5.81 17.74
N ARG A 29 -18.94 5.46 16.46
CA ARG A 29 -18.41 4.26 15.81
C ARG A 29 -16.88 4.25 15.78
N TRP A 30 -16.26 5.41 15.54
CA TRP A 30 -14.80 5.53 15.51
C TRP A 30 -14.18 5.75 16.87
N GLY A 31 -14.95 6.20 17.85
CA GLY A 31 -14.44 6.48 19.20
C GLY A 31 -13.46 7.65 19.24
N LYS A 32 -13.50 8.54 18.24
CA LYS A 32 -12.63 9.72 18.15
C LYS A 32 -13.40 10.95 17.65
N PRO A 33 -12.91 12.17 17.92
CA PRO A 33 -13.49 13.38 17.34
C PRO A 33 -13.52 13.32 15.82
N ILE A 34 -14.53 13.94 15.22
CA ILE A 34 -14.65 14.09 13.78
C ILE A 34 -14.79 15.58 13.46
N LEU A 35 -14.18 16.03 12.37
CA LEU A 35 -14.36 17.39 11.89
C LEU A 35 -15.65 17.47 11.08
N VAL A 36 -16.63 18.25 11.56
CA VAL A 36 -17.88 18.52 10.82
C VAL A 36 -17.80 19.90 10.20
N GLU A 37 -17.80 19.93 8.87
CA GLU A 37 -17.96 21.16 8.08
C GLU A 37 -19.43 21.27 7.67
N MET A 38 -20.05 22.41 7.97
CA MET A 38 -21.47 22.63 7.71
C MET A 38 -21.65 23.74 6.68
N TRP A 39 -22.44 23.46 5.65
CA TRP A 39 -22.75 24.42 4.60
C TRP A 39 -24.15 24.98 4.81
N SER A 40 -24.29 26.32 4.77
CA SER A 40 -25.60 26.99 4.90
C SER A 40 -26.57 26.61 3.79
N GLU A 41 -26.04 26.27 2.61
CA GLU A 41 -26.79 25.84 1.45
C GLU A 41 -26.05 24.72 0.70
N GLN A 42 -26.79 23.93 -0.07
CA GLN A 42 -26.20 22.94 -0.96
C GLN A 42 -25.58 23.66 -2.16
N PHE A 43 -24.24 23.67 -2.27
CA PHE A 43 -23.53 24.25 -3.42
C PHE A 43 -22.94 23.20 -4.37
N PHE A 44 -23.04 21.92 -4.01
CA PHE A 44 -22.52 20.79 -4.79
C PHE A 44 -23.57 19.69 -4.86
N TYR A 45 -23.42 18.70 -5.75
CA TYR A 45 -24.45 17.69 -6.00
C TYR A 45 -24.81 16.80 -4.79
N PHE A 46 -24.05 16.86 -3.70
CA PHE A 46 -24.29 16.07 -2.48
C PHE A 46 -24.69 16.94 -1.30
N ILE A 47 -25.55 16.39 -0.44
CA ILE A 47 -25.94 17.01 0.85
C ILE A 47 -25.10 16.52 2.02
N GLN A 48 -24.40 15.40 1.84
CA GLN A 48 -23.55 14.77 2.83
C GLN A 48 -22.33 14.17 2.13
N LYS A 49 -21.16 14.34 2.74
CA LYS A 49 -19.92 13.66 2.36
C LYS A 49 -19.17 13.24 3.60
N TYR A 50 -19.04 11.95 3.80
CA TYR A 50 -18.18 11.34 4.81
C TYR A 50 -16.80 11.06 4.22
N GLU A 51 -15.72 11.27 4.99
CA GLU A 51 -14.36 11.13 4.50
C GLU A 51 -13.40 10.52 5.53
N TRP A 52 -12.47 9.70 5.04
CA TRP A 52 -11.23 9.39 5.75
C TRP A 52 -10.10 10.20 5.15
N ASN A 53 -9.38 10.91 6.00
CA ASN A 53 -8.28 11.76 5.62
C ASN A 53 -6.98 11.18 6.18
N PHE A 54 -5.95 11.11 5.34
CA PHE A 54 -4.58 10.90 5.82
C PHE A 54 -3.94 12.28 6.04
N VAL A 55 -3.34 12.50 7.20
CA VAL A 55 -2.62 13.74 7.52
C VAL A 55 -1.13 13.49 7.33
N ASP A 56 -0.51 14.26 6.43
CA ASP A 56 0.88 14.06 6.03
C ASP A 56 1.89 14.78 6.94
N GLY A 57 3.18 14.63 6.63
CA GLY A 57 4.25 15.28 7.40
C GLY A 57 4.26 16.81 7.38
N ASN A 58 3.42 17.45 6.55
CA ASN A 58 3.23 18.90 6.47
C ASN A 58 1.88 19.35 7.08
N ASP A 59 1.24 18.49 7.86
CA ASP A 59 -0.08 18.71 8.47
C ASP A 59 -1.19 18.96 7.45
N LYS A 60 -1.05 18.45 6.21
CA LYS A 60 -2.09 18.54 5.18
C LYS A 60 -2.95 17.30 5.16
N ALA A 61 -4.26 17.51 5.14
CA ALA A 61 -5.25 16.45 5.00
C ALA A 61 -5.47 16.07 3.53
N ALA A 62 -5.26 14.80 3.21
CA ALA A 62 -5.60 14.20 1.93
C ALA A 62 -6.74 13.19 2.09
N ALA A 63 -7.90 13.50 1.50
CA ALA A 63 -9.05 12.58 1.51
C ALA A 63 -8.74 11.33 0.69
N LEU A 64 -8.91 10.16 1.32
CA LEU A 64 -8.78 8.84 0.71
C LEU A 64 -10.19 8.28 0.46
N THR A 65 -10.84 7.79 1.50
CA THR A 65 -12.18 7.20 1.40
C THR A 65 -13.25 8.26 1.40
N THR A 66 -14.30 8.11 0.59
CA THR A 66 -15.47 9.01 0.61
C THR A 66 -16.78 8.27 0.40
N ASP A 67 -17.81 8.63 1.17
CA ASP A 67 -19.22 8.28 0.90
C ASP A 67 -20.01 9.57 0.72
N GLN A 68 -20.78 9.71 -0.36
CA GLN A 68 -21.52 10.94 -0.68
C GLN A 68 -22.97 10.64 -1.04
N ILE A 69 -23.90 11.33 -0.39
CA ILE A 69 -25.34 11.25 -0.71
C ILE A 69 -25.67 12.36 -1.72
N ASP A 70 -25.85 11.96 -2.96
CA ASP A 70 -26.17 12.82 -4.10
C ASP A 70 -27.67 12.90 -4.35
N THR A 71 -28.17 14.13 -4.36
CA THR A 71 -29.58 14.48 -4.52
C THR A 71 -29.90 15.09 -5.88
N GLU A 72 -28.90 15.44 -6.70
CA GLU A 72 -29.09 16.23 -7.93
C GLU A 72 -28.93 15.40 -9.20
N ASN A 73 -27.90 14.56 -9.29
CA ASN A 73 -27.50 13.99 -10.57
C ASN A 73 -28.52 13.01 -11.15
N ALA A 74 -29.32 12.37 -10.29
CA ALA A 74 -30.39 11.50 -10.76
C ALA A 74 -31.42 12.26 -11.61
N GLU A 75 -31.84 13.45 -11.17
CA GLU A 75 -32.71 14.33 -11.96
C GLU A 75 -31.98 14.85 -13.19
N ARG A 76 -30.75 15.35 -13.00
CA ARG A 76 -29.94 15.97 -14.04
C ARG A 76 -29.66 15.05 -15.23
N PHE A 77 -29.50 13.74 -14.98
CA PHE A 77 -29.27 12.72 -16.00
C PHE A 77 -30.54 11.95 -16.39
N GLY A 78 -31.71 12.30 -15.84
CA GLY A 78 -32.97 11.63 -16.16
C GLY A 78 -33.07 10.18 -15.65
N ILE A 79 -32.31 9.83 -14.61
CA ILE A 79 -32.32 8.51 -13.97
C ILE A 79 -33.58 8.40 -13.12
N THR A 80 -34.44 7.43 -13.43
CA THR A 80 -35.72 7.25 -12.73
C THR A 80 -35.98 5.79 -12.36
N PHE A 81 -36.80 5.58 -11.33
CA PHE A 81 -37.42 4.30 -11.01
C PHE A 81 -38.93 4.47 -10.86
N THR A 82 -39.68 3.38 -10.95
CA THR A 82 -41.12 3.36 -10.67
C THR A 82 -41.33 2.98 -9.22
N ALA A 83 -41.92 3.88 -8.42
CA ALA A 83 -42.22 3.63 -7.03
C ALA A 83 -43.47 2.74 -6.86
N GLU A 84 -43.74 2.31 -5.63
CA GLU A 84 -44.90 1.46 -5.30
C GLU A 84 -46.25 2.08 -5.70
N ASP A 85 -46.33 3.42 -5.75
CA ASP A 85 -47.50 4.17 -6.20
C ASP A 85 -47.63 4.28 -7.73
N GLY A 86 -46.76 3.61 -8.49
CA GLY A 86 -46.71 3.63 -9.95
C GLY A 86 -46.11 4.91 -10.55
N LYS A 87 -45.70 5.89 -9.73
CA LYS A 87 -45.12 7.15 -10.20
C LYS A 87 -43.63 7.01 -10.46
N LYS A 88 -43.14 7.71 -11.50
CA LYS A 88 -41.71 7.87 -11.73
C LYS A 88 -41.11 8.80 -10.68
N ARG A 89 -40.00 8.39 -10.07
CA ARG A 89 -39.22 9.18 -9.10
C ARG A 89 -37.74 9.11 -9.44
N HIS A 90 -36.98 10.11 -8.98
CA HIS A 90 -35.52 10.11 -9.04
C HIS A 90 -34.96 9.46 -7.76
N PRO A 91 -34.05 8.47 -7.87
CA PRO A 91 -33.39 7.91 -6.70
C PRO A 91 -32.33 8.87 -6.14
N LEU A 92 -31.95 8.67 -4.87
CA LEU A 92 -30.67 9.17 -4.38
C LEU A 92 -29.53 8.34 -4.97
N ILE A 93 -28.41 8.97 -5.28
CA ILE A 93 -27.20 8.28 -5.74
C ILE A 93 -26.19 8.27 -4.58
N LEU A 94 -25.62 7.11 -4.27
CA LEU A 94 -24.52 6.99 -3.30
C LEU A 94 -23.20 6.85 -4.05
N HIS A 95 -22.33 7.85 -3.96
CA HIS A 95 -20.98 7.76 -4.49
C HIS A 95 -20.04 7.23 -3.41
N LEU A 96 -19.36 6.12 -3.70
CA LEU A 96 -18.39 5.49 -2.79
C LEU A 96 -17.03 5.42 -3.48
N SER A 97 -16.02 6.02 -2.85
CA SER A 97 -14.62 5.75 -3.15
C SER A 97 -14.01 5.05 -1.94
N PRO A 98 -13.80 3.72 -1.97
CA PRO A 98 -13.38 2.97 -0.79
C PRO A 98 -11.92 3.25 -0.41
N SER A 99 -11.05 3.46 -1.40
CA SER A 99 -9.62 3.70 -1.21
C SER A 99 -9.18 5.13 -1.53
N GLY A 100 -9.99 5.87 -2.28
CA GLY A 100 -9.54 7.07 -2.99
C GLY A 100 -8.79 6.73 -4.28
N ALA A 101 -8.19 7.76 -4.88
CA ALA A 101 -7.35 7.63 -6.06
C ALA A 101 -6.08 6.81 -5.74
N VAL A 102 -5.64 5.99 -6.69
CA VAL A 102 -4.45 5.12 -6.53
C VAL A 102 -3.21 5.94 -6.17
N GLU A 103 -3.07 7.12 -6.77
CA GLU A 103 -2.00 8.07 -6.54
C GLU A 103 -1.99 8.55 -5.08
N ARG A 104 -3.16 8.81 -4.48
CA ARG A 104 -3.26 9.21 -3.07
C ARG A 104 -2.95 8.06 -2.12
N VAL A 105 -3.32 6.84 -2.47
CA VAL A 105 -2.94 5.65 -1.70
C VAL A 105 -1.42 5.47 -1.71
N ILE A 106 -0.77 5.60 -2.87
CA ILE A 106 0.69 5.54 -2.99
C ILE A 106 1.34 6.66 -2.19
N TYR A 107 0.85 7.89 -2.32
CA TYR A 107 1.31 9.03 -1.52
C TYR A 107 1.24 8.74 -0.01
N ALA A 108 0.10 8.25 0.50
CA ALA A 108 -0.05 7.93 1.92
C ALA A 108 0.90 6.80 2.36
N LEU A 109 1.15 5.80 1.51
CA LEU A 109 2.13 4.74 1.80
C LEU A 109 3.57 5.28 1.88
N LEU A 110 3.93 6.23 1.00
CA LEU A 110 5.25 6.86 0.99
C LEU A 110 5.44 7.80 2.19
N GLU A 111 4.43 8.58 2.56
CA GLU A 111 4.44 9.42 3.76
C GLU A 111 4.59 8.57 5.04
N LYS A 112 3.92 7.42 5.11
CA LYS A 112 4.12 6.45 6.22
C LYS A 112 5.55 5.92 6.26
N ALA A 113 6.15 5.63 5.10
CA ALA A 113 7.55 5.22 5.03
C ALA A 113 8.50 6.35 5.46
N ALA A 114 8.22 7.59 5.09
CA ALA A 114 8.97 8.77 5.54
C ALA A 114 8.85 8.98 7.07
N ALA A 115 7.65 8.80 7.63
CA ALA A 115 7.44 8.85 9.08
C ALA A 115 8.22 7.74 9.81
N ALA A 116 8.25 6.53 9.26
CA ALA A 116 9.08 5.44 9.78
C ALA A 116 10.57 5.81 9.77
N MET A 117 11.06 6.41 8.69
CA MET A 117 12.43 6.90 8.58
C MET A 117 12.74 7.95 9.67
N LYS A 118 11.84 8.92 9.88
CA LYS A 118 11.97 9.95 10.94
C LYS A 118 12.01 9.33 12.35
N ALA A 119 11.32 8.20 12.55
CA ALA A 119 11.33 7.43 13.79
C ALA A 119 12.53 6.45 13.92
N GLY A 120 13.53 6.51 13.03
CA GLY A 120 14.72 5.65 13.04
C GLY A 120 14.50 4.23 12.49
N LYS A 121 13.28 3.92 12.02
CA LYS A 121 12.92 2.64 11.39
C LYS A 121 13.31 2.66 9.91
N PRO A 122 13.67 1.50 9.32
CA PRO A 122 13.95 1.43 7.89
C PRO A 122 12.65 1.66 7.09
N PRO A 123 12.60 2.61 6.14
CA PRO A 123 11.42 2.80 5.31
C PRO A 123 11.23 1.59 4.40
N MET A 124 10.02 1.05 4.34
CA MET A 124 9.68 -0.03 3.41
C MET A 124 8.19 -0.06 3.13
N LEU A 125 7.83 -0.61 1.98
CA LEU A 125 6.46 -1.04 1.73
C LEU A 125 6.20 -2.37 2.43
N PRO A 126 4.93 -2.68 2.79
CA PRO A 126 4.56 -4.03 3.21
C PRO A 126 5.02 -5.07 2.18
N VAL A 127 5.48 -6.23 2.63
CA VAL A 127 6.12 -7.24 1.75
C VAL A 127 5.26 -7.62 0.55
N TRP A 128 3.94 -7.70 0.70
CA TRP A 128 3.04 -8.01 -0.42
C TRP A 128 2.96 -6.90 -1.49
N LEU A 129 3.29 -5.66 -1.14
CA LEU A 129 3.36 -4.50 -2.05
C LEU A 129 4.78 -4.23 -2.58
N SER A 130 5.83 -4.76 -1.96
CA SER A 130 7.21 -4.55 -2.39
C SER A 130 7.41 -5.01 -3.85
N PRO A 131 7.92 -4.15 -4.76
CA PRO A 131 8.15 -4.53 -6.16
C PRO A 131 9.06 -5.75 -6.29
N THR A 132 10.13 -5.79 -5.51
CA THR A 132 10.96 -6.97 -5.28
C THR A 132 10.87 -7.35 -3.82
N GLN A 133 10.60 -8.62 -3.53
CA GLN A 133 10.49 -9.17 -2.18
C GLN A 133 11.81 -9.78 -1.71
N VAL A 134 12.48 -10.49 -2.62
CA VAL A 134 13.76 -11.14 -2.37
C VAL A 134 14.76 -10.70 -3.44
N ARG A 135 15.95 -10.28 -3.04
CA ARG A 135 17.09 -10.11 -3.95
C ARG A 135 18.20 -11.06 -3.57
N ILE A 136 18.59 -11.91 -4.52
CA ILE A 136 19.72 -12.83 -4.38
C ILE A 136 20.97 -12.11 -4.85
N VAL A 137 22.01 -12.09 -4.01
CA VAL A 137 23.25 -11.35 -4.22
C VAL A 137 24.43 -12.31 -4.10
N PRO A 138 25.04 -12.73 -5.22
CA PRO A 138 26.24 -13.56 -5.20
C PRO A 138 27.44 -12.74 -4.70
N VAL A 139 28.33 -13.37 -3.94
CA VAL A 139 29.56 -12.76 -3.40
C VAL A 139 30.60 -12.57 -4.51
N ALA A 140 30.78 -13.58 -5.36
CA ALA A 140 31.66 -13.55 -6.52
C ALA A 140 30.96 -14.04 -7.79
N GLU A 141 31.60 -13.85 -8.95
CA GLU A 141 31.10 -14.33 -10.24
C GLU A 141 30.94 -15.86 -10.27
N ASP A 142 31.88 -16.58 -9.65
CA ASP A 142 31.83 -18.04 -9.47
C ASP A 142 30.57 -18.53 -8.72
N ASP A 143 29.94 -17.66 -7.91
CA ASP A 143 28.74 -18.01 -7.13
C ASP A 143 27.44 -17.81 -7.93
N LEU A 144 27.50 -17.26 -9.16
CA LEU A 144 26.33 -16.93 -9.97
C LEU A 144 25.47 -18.15 -10.33
N GLU A 145 26.09 -19.27 -10.65
CA GLU A 145 25.36 -20.49 -11.02
C GLU A 145 24.52 -21.00 -9.85
N PHE A 146 25.12 -21.04 -8.65
CA PHE A 146 24.40 -21.41 -7.43
C PHE A 146 23.33 -20.37 -7.07
N ALA A 147 23.63 -19.07 -7.16
CA ALA A 147 22.64 -18.04 -6.90
C ALA A 147 21.44 -18.12 -7.88
N ARG A 148 21.68 -18.45 -9.15
CA ARG A 148 20.64 -18.68 -10.16
C ARG A 148 19.80 -19.92 -9.86
N SER A 149 20.41 -21.00 -9.36
CA SER A 149 19.69 -22.23 -9.02
C SER A 149 18.70 -22.06 -7.86
N LEU A 150 18.82 -20.99 -7.06
CA LEU A 150 17.89 -20.65 -5.99
C LEU A 150 16.57 -20.04 -6.49
N LEU A 151 16.55 -19.39 -7.66
CA LEU A 151 15.37 -18.67 -8.18
C LEU A 151 14.09 -19.52 -8.23
N PRO A 152 14.10 -20.77 -8.74
CA PRO A 152 12.91 -21.62 -8.81
C PRO A 152 12.26 -21.90 -7.45
N HIS A 153 13.02 -21.87 -6.36
CA HIS A 153 12.50 -22.09 -5.01
C HIS A 153 11.60 -20.93 -4.52
N PHE A 154 11.72 -19.75 -5.12
CA PHE A 154 10.90 -18.58 -4.79
C PHE A 154 9.66 -18.45 -5.68
N THR A 155 9.15 -19.55 -6.23
CA THR A 155 7.87 -19.54 -6.96
C THR A 155 6.73 -18.99 -6.08
N GLY A 156 5.99 -18.00 -6.59
CA GLY A 156 4.96 -17.26 -5.84
C GLY A 156 5.49 -16.09 -5.02
N ILE A 157 6.78 -15.76 -5.16
CA ILE A 157 7.47 -14.63 -4.53
C ILE A 157 8.17 -13.85 -5.63
N ARG A 158 8.20 -12.51 -5.53
CA ARG A 158 8.95 -11.65 -6.45
C ARG A 158 10.42 -11.66 -6.07
N ALA A 159 11.17 -12.59 -6.65
CA ALA A 159 12.59 -12.80 -6.40
C ALA A 159 13.44 -12.51 -7.64
N ASP A 160 14.50 -11.72 -7.48
CA ASP A 160 15.47 -11.39 -8.54
C ASP A 160 16.91 -11.74 -8.15
N LEU A 161 17.80 -11.74 -9.15
CA LEU A 161 19.22 -12.01 -9.01
C LEU A 161 20.04 -10.79 -9.42
N ASP A 162 20.88 -10.30 -8.50
CA ASP A 162 21.86 -9.25 -8.79
C ASP A 162 23.13 -9.84 -9.42
N ASP A 163 23.05 -10.08 -10.72
CA ASP A 163 24.12 -10.60 -11.57
C ASP A 163 25.04 -9.49 -12.12
N SER A 164 24.94 -8.27 -11.60
CA SER A 164 25.83 -7.17 -12.00
C SER A 164 27.28 -7.45 -11.59
N SER A 165 28.24 -6.76 -12.22
CA SER A 165 29.66 -6.80 -11.86
C SER A 165 30.03 -5.87 -10.70
N ASP A 166 29.04 -5.31 -10.00
CA ASP A 166 29.25 -4.44 -8.85
C ASP A 166 29.85 -5.18 -7.66
N SER A 167 30.56 -4.46 -6.78
CA SER A 167 31.05 -5.05 -5.53
C SER A 167 29.88 -5.48 -4.63
N LEU A 168 30.07 -6.52 -3.82
CA LEU A 168 29.05 -7.04 -2.88
C LEU A 168 28.40 -5.91 -2.06
N GLY A 169 29.21 -5.01 -1.49
CA GLY A 169 28.71 -3.88 -0.72
C GLY A 169 27.84 -2.92 -1.54
N LYS A 170 28.17 -2.71 -2.82
CA LYS A 170 27.37 -1.89 -3.73
C LYS A 170 26.04 -2.57 -4.08
N LYS A 171 26.05 -3.87 -4.38
CA LYS A 171 24.83 -4.68 -4.61
C LYS A 171 23.86 -4.62 -3.43
N ILE A 172 24.37 -4.88 -2.22
CA ILE A 172 23.57 -4.80 -0.98
C ILE A 172 22.99 -3.40 -0.81
N ARG A 173 23.82 -2.35 -0.95
CA ARG A 173 23.37 -0.96 -0.83
C ARG A 173 22.30 -0.61 -1.86
N ASN A 174 22.41 -1.08 -3.10
CA ASN A 174 21.40 -0.83 -4.14
C ASN A 174 20.07 -1.50 -3.77
N ALA A 175 20.10 -2.76 -3.35
CA ALA A 175 18.92 -3.48 -2.86
C ALA A 175 18.26 -2.78 -1.65
N GLU A 176 19.07 -2.26 -0.72
CA GLU A 176 18.57 -1.49 0.42
C GLU A 176 17.94 -0.16 0.00
N LYS A 177 18.46 0.49 -1.04
CA LYS A 177 17.88 1.73 -1.59
C LYS A 177 16.54 1.48 -2.29
N GLU A 178 16.39 0.34 -2.95
CA GLU A 178 15.14 -0.11 -3.56
C GLU A 178 14.13 -0.67 -2.54
N TRP A 179 14.48 -0.66 -1.26
CA TRP A 179 13.64 -1.15 -0.15
C TRP A 179 13.27 -2.63 -0.26
N VAL A 180 14.17 -3.44 -0.83
CA VAL A 180 13.97 -4.90 -0.90
C VAL A 180 13.86 -5.46 0.53
N PRO A 181 12.77 -6.16 0.90
CA PRO A 181 12.56 -6.70 2.24
C PRO A 181 13.61 -7.74 2.67
N TYR A 182 13.99 -8.64 1.76
CA TYR A 182 14.92 -9.74 2.02
C TYR A 182 16.06 -9.72 1.03
N ILE A 183 17.29 -9.54 1.52
CA ILE A 183 18.50 -9.63 0.69
C ILE A 183 19.23 -10.91 1.09
N VAL A 184 19.34 -11.83 0.13
CA VAL A 184 19.97 -13.14 0.31
C VAL A 184 21.38 -13.08 -0.23
N VAL A 185 22.37 -13.09 0.65
CA VAL A 185 23.79 -13.10 0.26
C VAL A 185 24.26 -14.54 0.10
N VAL A 186 24.89 -14.84 -1.02
CA VAL A 186 25.23 -16.20 -1.42
C VAL A 186 26.69 -16.28 -1.83
N GLY A 187 27.51 -17.04 -1.10
CA GLY A 187 28.86 -17.40 -1.50
C GLY A 187 29.14 -18.90 -1.37
N LYS A 188 30.42 -19.26 -1.49
CA LYS A 188 30.90 -20.65 -1.35
C LYS A 188 30.46 -21.36 -0.05
N LYS A 189 30.31 -20.61 1.06
CA LYS A 189 29.85 -21.17 2.34
C LYS A 189 28.39 -21.62 2.23
N GLU A 190 27.53 -20.79 1.65
CA GLU A 190 26.10 -21.05 1.52
C GLU A 190 25.83 -22.16 0.49
N ALA A 191 26.64 -22.26 -0.57
CA ALA A 191 26.57 -23.33 -1.56
C ALA A 191 26.76 -24.73 -0.97
N GLY A 192 27.59 -24.85 0.07
CA GLY A 192 27.85 -26.13 0.76
C GLY A 192 27.05 -26.34 2.05
N GLY A 193 26.44 -25.29 2.63
CA GLY A 193 25.92 -25.30 3.99
C GLY A 193 24.41 -25.51 4.17
N GLY A 194 23.62 -25.46 3.08
CA GLY A 194 22.16 -25.66 3.13
C GLY A 194 21.36 -24.51 3.78
N THR A 195 22.04 -23.48 4.29
CA THR A 195 21.46 -22.25 4.84
C THR A 195 21.93 -21.03 4.06
N LEU A 196 21.06 -20.03 3.99
CA LEU A 196 21.29 -18.74 3.35
C LEU A 196 21.58 -17.67 4.41
N ASN A 197 22.49 -16.75 4.10
CA ASN A 197 22.63 -15.51 4.86
C ASN A 197 21.57 -14.51 4.37
N VAL A 198 20.56 -14.24 5.22
CA VAL A 198 19.44 -13.37 4.88
C VAL A 198 19.52 -12.10 5.71
N ARG A 199 19.67 -10.97 5.04
CA ARG A 199 19.52 -9.64 5.64
C ARG A 199 18.05 -9.22 5.55
N VAL A 200 17.43 -9.01 6.71
CA VAL A 200 16.02 -8.62 6.84
C VAL A 200 15.95 -7.12 7.01
N ARG A 201 15.30 -6.44 6.06
CA ARG A 201 15.22 -4.97 6.07
C ARG A 201 14.51 -4.44 7.31
N GLU A 202 13.36 -5.03 7.66
CA GLU A 202 12.50 -4.58 8.75
C GLU A 202 13.25 -4.46 10.10
N THR A 203 14.00 -5.51 10.45
CA THR A 203 14.74 -5.57 11.73
C THR A 203 16.17 -5.03 11.63
N LYS A 204 16.69 -4.82 10.41
CA LYS A 204 18.10 -4.52 10.13
C LYS A 204 19.07 -5.62 10.58
N GLU A 205 18.58 -6.85 10.77
CA GLU A 205 19.40 -7.97 11.23
C GLU A 205 19.82 -8.88 10.06
N GLN A 206 20.89 -9.63 10.29
CA GLN A 206 21.30 -10.76 9.45
C GLN A 206 20.99 -12.05 10.19
N THR A 207 20.34 -12.98 9.50
CA THR A 207 19.97 -14.28 10.05
C THR A 207 20.33 -15.39 9.06
N GLU A 208 20.75 -16.53 9.58
CA GLU A 208 20.88 -17.74 8.78
C GLU A 208 19.50 -18.43 8.70
N MET A 209 19.04 -18.75 7.49
CA MET A 209 17.75 -19.41 7.27
C MET A 209 17.87 -20.41 6.11
N THR A 210 17.15 -21.53 6.17
CA THR A 210 16.99 -22.36 4.98
C THR A 210 16.11 -21.66 3.94
N VAL A 211 16.26 -22.05 2.67
CA VAL A 211 15.42 -21.56 1.56
C VAL A 211 13.93 -21.73 1.90
N ASP A 212 13.54 -22.90 2.42
CA ASP A 212 12.16 -23.20 2.79
C ASP A 212 11.64 -22.34 3.95
N ALA A 213 12.48 -22.06 4.95
CA ALA A 213 12.11 -21.21 6.07
C ALA A 213 11.85 -19.77 5.61
N LEU A 214 12.72 -19.23 4.74
CA LEU A 214 12.53 -17.90 4.15
C LEU A 214 11.26 -17.86 3.30
N ARG A 215 11.06 -18.85 2.43
CA ARG A 215 9.85 -18.96 1.59
C ARG A 215 8.58 -18.99 2.45
N LYS A 216 8.55 -19.82 3.48
CA LYS A 216 7.40 -19.94 4.39
C LYS A 216 7.09 -18.62 5.09
N ARG A 217 8.12 -17.90 5.54
CA ARG A 217 7.98 -16.57 6.16
C ARG A 217 7.30 -15.59 5.20
N ILE A 218 7.82 -15.46 3.98
CA ILE A 218 7.30 -14.51 2.98
C ILE A 218 5.86 -14.87 2.59
N LEU A 219 5.55 -16.14 2.35
CA LEU A 219 4.18 -16.58 2.01
C LEU A 219 3.20 -16.35 3.17
N SER A 220 3.67 -16.36 4.42
CA SER A 220 2.86 -15.99 5.56
C SER A 220 2.55 -14.49 5.56
N GLU A 221 3.54 -13.65 5.25
CA GLU A 221 3.39 -12.17 5.19
C GLU A 221 2.52 -11.71 4.01
N THR A 222 2.43 -12.51 2.95
CA THR A 222 1.60 -12.23 1.76
C THR A 222 0.27 -12.98 1.73
N LYS A 223 -0.05 -13.76 2.77
CA LYS A 223 -1.25 -14.59 2.81
C LYS A 223 -2.53 -13.76 2.62
N GLY A 224 -3.38 -14.18 1.69
CA GLY A 224 -4.66 -13.52 1.39
C GLY A 224 -4.53 -12.18 0.65
N ARG A 225 -3.33 -11.83 0.18
CA ARG A 225 -3.07 -10.62 -0.61
C ARG A 225 -3.00 -10.98 -2.09
N PRO A 226 -3.37 -10.05 -3.01
CA PRO A 226 -3.22 -10.29 -4.43
C PRO A 226 -1.74 -10.43 -4.80
N PHE A 227 -1.46 -11.30 -5.78
CA PHE A 227 -0.11 -11.54 -6.28
C PHE A 227 -0.02 -11.23 -7.77
N ARG A 228 1.06 -10.54 -8.15
CA ARG A 228 1.55 -10.45 -9.51
C ARG A 228 3.05 -10.80 -9.50
N PRO A 229 3.56 -11.45 -10.56
CA PRO A 229 5.00 -11.71 -10.69
C PRO A 229 5.79 -10.41 -10.81
N LEU A 230 7.13 -10.52 -10.88
CA LEU A 230 7.99 -9.37 -11.13
C LEU A 230 7.54 -8.64 -12.41
N ALA A 231 7.50 -7.30 -12.33
CA ALA A 231 7.22 -6.45 -13.48
C ALA A 231 8.48 -6.20 -14.34
N GLU A 232 9.66 -6.47 -13.78
CA GLU A 232 10.98 -6.27 -14.37
C GLU A 232 11.66 -7.62 -14.65
N PRO A 233 12.69 -7.66 -15.52
CA PRO A 233 13.57 -8.82 -15.67
C PRO A 233 14.09 -9.37 -14.34
N VAL A 234 14.26 -10.69 -14.30
CA VAL A 234 14.76 -11.42 -13.13
C VAL A 234 16.24 -11.11 -12.87
N HIS A 235 17.01 -10.84 -13.92
CA HIS A 235 18.40 -10.41 -13.81
C HIS A 235 18.45 -8.89 -13.69
N VAL A 236 19.12 -8.38 -12.65
CA VAL A 236 19.27 -6.93 -12.45
C VAL A 236 20.06 -6.31 -13.59
N SER A 237 21.02 -7.03 -14.19
CA SER A 237 21.81 -6.58 -15.34
C SER A 237 20.98 -6.30 -16.60
N GLU A 238 19.81 -6.93 -16.74
CA GLU A 238 18.90 -6.78 -17.89
C GLU A 238 17.93 -5.61 -17.73
N ARG A 239 17.88 -4.97 -16.56
CA ARG A 239 16.92 -3.91 -16.27
C ARG A 239 17.34 -2.58 -16.90
N PRO A 240 16.37 -1.72 -17.26
CA PRO A 240 16.67 -0.37 -17.72
C PRO A 240 17.48 0.42 -16.70
N ILE A 241 18.60 1.00 -17.14
CA ILE A 241 19.40 1.93 -16.34
C ILE A 241 18.93 3.34 -16.68
N PHE A 242 18.18 3.95 -15.77
CA PHE A 242 17.81 5.36 -15.90
C PHE A 242 19.03 6.23 -15.59
N ARG A 243 19.50 6.97 -16.61
CA ARG A 243 20.53 8.00 -16.47
C ARG A 243 19.85 9.36 -16.54
N GLY A 244 19.95 10.12 -15.46
CA GLY A 244 19.40 11.47 -15.32
C GLY A 244 20.18 12.25 -14.29
#